data_AF-A0AAN7DQU1-F1
#
_entry.id   AF-A0AAN7DQU1-F1
#
_cell.length_a   1.000
_cell.length_b   1.000
_cell.length_c   1.000
_cell.angle_alpha   90.00
_cell.angle_beta   90.00
_cell.angle_gamma   90.00
#
_symmetry.space_group_name_H-M   'P 1'
#
loop_
_entity.id
_entity.type
_entity.pdbx_description
1 polymer ?
#
loop_
_entity_poly.entity_id
_entity_poly.type
_entity_poly.pdbx_seq_one_letter_code
_entity_poly.pdbx_strand_id
1 'polypeptide(L)'
;MTSKQPLDYSQDPKHDSCQLIVRKDAPFNAEPCPVDLVKNYITPEKYFFCRNHGPLPDIQEAEHTILVQGIGCEKPIHFNMKQIKQDYEKVSVMMVMQVCNVFFSRI
;
A
#
# COMPACT_ATOMS: atom_id res chain seq x y z
N MET A 1 32.45 -6.57 3.74
CA MET A 1 31.24 -6.08 4.43
C MET A 1 30.78 -4.85 3.68
N THR A 2 29.84 -4.98 2.73
CA THR A 2 29.27 -3.84 2.02
C THR A 2 28.36 -3.09 2.97
N SER A 3 28.70 -1.84 3.32
CA SER A 3 27.79 -0.95 4.02
C SER A 3 26.53 -0.79 3.16
N LYS A 4 25.36 -1.16 3.70
CA LYS A 4 24.09 -0.86 3.02
C LYS A 4 23.98 0.66 2.94
N GLN A 5 23.90 1.21 1.73
CA GLN A 5 23.54 2.61 1.55
C GLN A 5 22.13 2.83 2.13
N PRO A 6 21.88 3.98 2.81
CA PRO A 6 20.56 4.31 3.30
C PRO A 6 19.58 4.48 2.13
N LEU A 7 18.34 4.03 2.32
CA LEU A 7 17.25 4.21 1.34
C LEU A 7 16.77 5.66 1.36
N ASP A 8 16.44 6.20 0.18
CA ASP A 8 15.94 7.57 0.01
C ASP A 8 14.41 7.61 0.09
N TYR A 9 13.87 8.42 1.00
CA TYR A 9 12.44 8.63 1.23
C TYR A 9 11.99 10.04 0.84
N SER A 10 12.83 10.83 0.15
CA SER A 10 12.56 12.24 -0.17
C SER A 10 11.33 12.46 -1.05
N GLN A 11 10.91 11.43 -1.80
CA GLN A 11 9.74 11.45 -2.67
C GLN A 11 8.48 10.86 -2.04
N ASP A 12 8.55 10.40 -0.78
CA ASP A 12 7.36 9.87 -0.11
C ASP A 12 6.29 10.98 0.04
N PRO A 13 5.01 10.67 -0.20
CA PRO A 13 3.93 11.62 -0.06
C PRO A 13 3.80 12.09 1.40
N LYS A 14 3.34 13.33 1.59
CA LYS A 14 3.01 13.83 2.93
C LYS A 14 1.75 13.19 3.46
N HIS A 15 1.74 12.92 4.76
CA HIS A 15 0.62 12.27 5.46
C HIS A 15 -0.18 13.25 6.34
N ASP A 16 -0.11 14.55 6.07
CA ASP A 16 -0.70 15.63 6.90
C ASP A 16 -2.23 15.52 7.04
N SER A 17 -2.90 14.88 6.07
CA SER A 17 -4.35 14.66 6.09
C SER A 17 -4.78 13.39 6.85
N CYS A 18 -3.83 12.52 7.19
CA CYS A 18 -4.07 11.27 7.89
C CYS A 18 -4.20 11.52 9.39
N GLN A 19 -5.24 10.97 10.01
CA GLN A 19 -5.45 11.02 11.47
C GLN A 19 -4.97 9.70 12.08
N LEU A 20 -3.66 9.46 11.99
CA LEU A 20 -3.03 8.20 12.37
C LEU A 20 -1.98 8.42 13.46
N ILE A 21 -1.80 7.39 14.29
CA ILE A 21 -0.69 7.24 15.22
C ILE A 21 0.49 6.73 14.40
N VAL A 22 1.51 7.58 14.20
CA VAL A 22 2.73 7.19 13.49
C VAL A 22 3.58 6.30 14.39
N ARG A 23 3.91 5.10 13.90
CA ARG A 23 4.79 4.14 14.57
C ARG A 23 6.21 4.18 14.04
N LYS A 24 6.37 4.58 12.77
CA LYS A 24 7.66 4.77 12.11
C LYS A 24 7.51 5.72 10.94
N ASP A 25 8.42 6.68 10.80
CA ASP A 25 8.37 7.66 9.69
C ASP A 25 9.02 7.15 8.40
N ALA A 26 10.16 6.45 8.49
CA ALA A 26 10.92 5.98 7.32
C ALA A 26 11.39 4.52 7.48
N PRO A 27 10.71 3.53 6.86
CA PRO A 27 9.51 3.66 6.04
C PRO A 27 8.27 4.03 6.87
N PHE A 28 7.33 4.75 6.24
CA PHE A 28 6.11 5.21 6.89
C PHE A 28 5.22 4.02 7.30
N ASN A 29 4.95 3.90 8.59
CA ASN A 29 4.02 2.95 9.17
C ASN A 29 3.19 3.64 10.24
N ALA A 30 1.87 3.63 10.07
CA ALA A 30 0.93 4.35 10.94
C ALA A 30 -0.40 3.61 11.01
N GLU A 31 -1.11 3.77 12.12
CA GLU A 31 -2.39 3.10 12.38
C GLU A 31 -3.42 4.06 12.99
N PRO A 32 -4.72 3.85 12.78
CA PRO A 32 -5.73 4.69 13.41
C PRO A 32 -5.75 4.48 14.93
N CYS A 33 -6.20 5.51 15.66
CA CYS A 33 -6.56 5.33 17.06
C CYS A 33 -7.70 4.29 17.17
N PRO A 34 -7.73 3.42 18.21
CA PRO A 34 -8.78 2.41 18.34
C PRO A 34 -10.20 2.98 18.29
N VAL A 35 -10.41 4.17 18.84
CA VAL A 35 -11.73 4.83 18.80
C VAL A 35 -12.14 5.19 17.39
N ASP A 36 -11.21 5.58 16.51
CA ASP A 36 -11.46 5.95 15.11
C ASP A 36 -11.67 4.73 14.21
N LEU A 37 -10.94 3.65 14.50
CA LEU A 37 -11.02 2.38 13.77
C LEU A 37 -12.42 1.78 13.78
N VAL A 38 -13.14 1.90 14.91
CA VAL A 38 -14.47 1.27 15.10
C VAL A 38 -15.64 2.22 14.77
N LYS A 39 -15.40 3.49 14.43
CA LYS A 39 -16.48 4.47 14.20
C LYS A 39 -17.30 4.17 12.96
N ASN A 40 -16.68 3.57 11.96
CA ASN A 40 -17.26 3.39 10.63
C ASN A 40 -17.14 1.94 10.22
N TYR A 41 -18.18 1.39 9.60
CA TYR A 41 -18.15 0.03 9.06
C TYR A 41 -17.13 -0.12 7.92
N ILE A 42 -17.04 0.90 7.05
CA ILE A 42 -15.99 1.03 6.04
C ILE A 42 -15.04 2.11 6.53
N THR A 43 -13.78 1.76 6.78
CA THR A 43 -12.75 2.69 7.26
C THR A 43 -12.50 3.80 6.24
N PRO A 44 -12.75 5.08 6.58
CA PRO A 44 -12.39 6.21 5.72
C PRO A 44 -10.88 6.26 5.47
N GLU A 45 -10.46 6.77 4.30
CA GLU A 45 -9.05 6.81 3.89
C GLU A 45 -8.12 7.44 4.94
N LYS A 46 -8.56 8.52 5.61
CA LYS A 46 -7.79 9.20 6.66
C LYS A 46 -7.50 8.35 7.91
N TYR A 47 -8.23 7.24 8.09
CA TYR A 47 -8.05 6.26 9.17
C TYR A 47 -7.53 4.92 8.65
N PHE A 48 -7.22 4.81 7.36
CA PHE A 48 -6.68 3.59 6.78
C PHE A 48 -5.21 3.44 7.20
N PHE A 49 -4.84 2.27 7.75
CA PHE A 49 -3.47 2.05 8.21
C PHE A 49 -2.48 2.06 7.04
N CYS A 50 -1.25 2.47 7.30
CA CYS A 50 -0.14 2.41 6.35
C CYS A 50 0.91 1.43 6.84
N ARG A 51 1.36 0.52 5.98
CA ARG A 51 2.45 -0.42 6.27
C ARG A 51 3.45 -0.49 5.12
N ASN A 52 4.46 0.36 5.13
CA ASN A 52 5.51 0.37 4.12
C ASN A 52 6.78 -0.34 4.62
N HIS A 53 7.47 -1.03 3.71
CA HIS A 53 8.75 -1.71 3.99
C HIS A 53 9.96 -0.95 3.41
N GLY A 54 9.73 0.01 2.54
CA GLY A 54 10.73 0.87 1.91
C GLY A 54 10.07 2.13 1.33
N PRO A 55 10.83 2.94 0.59
CA PRO A 55 10.30 4.13 -0.09
C PRO A 55 9.19 3.77 -1.07
N LEU A 56 8.26 4.70 -1.26
CA LEU A 56 7.21 4.52 -2.25
C LEU A 56 7.73 4.80 -3.66
N PRO A 57 7.44 3.94 -4.65
CA PRO A 57 7.84 4.19 -6.03
C PRO A 57 7.00 5.31 -6.63
N ASP A 58 7.64 6.24 -7.35
CA ASP A 58 6.94 7.18 -8.24
C ASP A 58 6.59 6.45 -9.55
N ILE A 59 5.30 6.22 -9.77
CA ILE A 59 4.80 5.42 -10.89
C ILE A 59 3.97 6.32 -11.81
N GLN A 60 4.45 6.51 -13.04
CA GLN A 60 3.69 7.12 -14.12
C GLN A 60 2.77 6.08 -14.76
N GLU A 61 1.45 6.26 -14.63
CA GLU A 61 0.45 5.27 -15.08
C GLU A 61 0.62 4.87 -16.55
N ALA A 62 0.95 5.84 -17.41
CA ALA A 62 1.12 5.62 -18.85
C ALA A 62 2.30 4.71 -19.20
N GLU A 63 3.29 4.61 -18.33
CA GLU A 63 4.52 3.82 -18.52
C GLU A 63 4.51 2.52 -17.69
N HIS A 64 3.59 2.41 -16.73
CA HIS A 64 3.53 1.27 -15.84
C HIS A 64 3.00 0.01 -16.53
N THR A 65 3.71 -1.10 -16.33
CA THR A 65 3.32 -2.42 -16.83
C THR A 65 3.35 -3.46 -15.72
N ILE A 66 2.44 -4.42 -15.80
CA ILE A 66 2.32 -5.56 -14.89
C ILE A 66 2.71 -6.83 -15.66
N LEU A 67 3.72 -7.53 -15.15
CA LEU A 67 4.16 -8.82 -15.68
C LEU A 67 3.45 -9.95 -14.95
N VAL A 68 2.76 -10.80 -15.70
CA VAL A 68 2.17 -12.05 -15.22
C VAL A 68 2.92 -13.22 -15.86
N GLN A 69 3.54 -14.05 -15.04
CA GLN A 69 4.30 -15.23 -15.47
C GLN A 69 4.26 -16.31 -14.38
N GLY A 70 4.45 -17.56 -14.77
CA GLY A 70 4.46 -18.69 -13.83
C GLY A 70 3.98 -19.98 -14.47
N ILE A 71 3.77 -21.00 -13.64
CA ILE A 71 3.23 -22.29 -14.06
C ILE A 71 1.81 -22.08 -14.60
N GLY A 72 1.53 -22.58 -15.81
CA GLY A 72 0.26 -22.40 -16.51
C GLY A 72 0.20 -21.19 -17.44
N CYS A 73 1.21 -20.31 -17.44
CA CYS A 73 1.38 -19.30 -18.48
C CYS A 73 2.28 -19.86 -19.59
N GLU A 74 1.75 -20.06 -20.80
CA GLU A 74 2.57 -20.51 -21.94
C GLU A 74 3.72 -19.55 -22.24
N LYS A 75 3.48 -18.24 -22.09
CA LYS A 75 4.46 -17.15 -22.23
C LYS A 75 4.17 -16.05 -21.21
N PRO A 76 5.19 -15.29 -20.76
CA PRO A 76 4.98 -14.12 -19.91
C PRO A 76 4.10 -13.07 -20.61
N ILE A 77 3.11 -12.55 -19.88
CA ILE A 77 2.15 -11.56 -20.39
C ILE A 77 2.44 -10.23 -19.69
N HIS A 78 2.52 -9.16 -20.48
CA HIS A 78 2.64 -7.80 -19.96
C HIS A 78 1.34 -7.05 -20.20
N PHE A 79 0.80 -6.45 -19.15
CA PHE A 79 -0.38 -5.60 -19.21
C PHE A 79 0.02 -4.16 -18.93
N ASN A 80 -0.43 -3.22 -19.75
CA ASN A 80 -0.44 -1.81 -19.36
C ASN A 80 -1.74 -1.47 -18.61
N MET A 81 -1.76 -0.33 -17.92
CA MET A 81 -2.92 0.08 -17.12
C MET A 81 -4.18 0.33 -17.95
N LYS A 82 -4.04 0.71 -19.22
CA LYS A 82 -5.17 0.90 -20.14
C LYS A 82 -5.87 -0.43 -20.44
N GLN A 83 -5.10 -1.47 -20.77
CA GLN A 83 -5.61 -2.83 -21.03
C GLN A 83 -6.34 -3.37 -19.80
N ILE A 84 -5.75 -3.25 -18.60
CA ILE A 84 -6.39 -3.73 -17.37
C ILE A 84 -7.75 -3.05 -17.13
N LYS A 85 -7.84 -1.74 -17.37
CA LYS A 85 -9.07 -0.96 -17.14
C LYS A 85 -10.14 -1.16 -18.23
N GLN A 86 -9.78 -1.58 -19.44
CA GLN A 86 -10.69 -1.67 -20.59
C GLN A 86 -11.07 -3.10 -20.98
N ASP A 87 -10.13 -4.04 -20.87
CA ASP A 87 -10.28 -5.40 -21.39
C ASP A 87 -10.96 -6.34 -20.38
N TYR A 88 -11.10 -5.91 -19.12
CA TYR A 88 -11.63 -6.71 -18.02
C TYR A 88 -12.81 -6.02 -17.34
N GLU A 89 -13.82 -6.81 -16.95
CA GLU A 89 -14.94 -6.31 -16.16
C GLU A 89 -14.48 -5.92 -14.76
N LYS A 90 -14.84 -4.71 -14.34
CA LYS A 90 -14.56 -4.23 -12.99
C LYS A 90 -15.45 -4.94 -11.97
N VAL A 91 -14.85 -5.75 -11.11
CA VAL A 91 -15.51 -6.35 -9.95
C VAL A 91 -15.18 -5.53 -8.69
N SER A 92 -16.17 -5.34 -7.82
CA SER A 92 -16.00 -4.67 -6.51
C SER A 92 -16.18 -5.68 -5.39
N VAL A 93 -15.18 -5.79 -4.51
CA VAL A 93 -15.17 -6.72 -3.38
C VAL A 93 -14.91 -5.93 -2.11
N MET A 94 -15.74 -6.15 -1.08
CA MET A 94 -15.48 -5.64 0.27
C MET A 94 -14.56 -6.61 0.99
N MET A 95 -13.41 -6.11 1.44
CA MET A 95 -12.43 -6.91 2.19
C MET A 95 -11.88 -6.14 3.38
N VAL A 96 -11.41 -6.89 4.37
CA VAL A 96 -10.62 -6.35 5.49
C VAL A 96 -9.15 -6.68 5.22
N MET A 97 -8.30 -5.66 5.27
CA MET A 97 -6.84 -5.86 5.29
C MET A 97 -6.35 -5.85 6.75
N GLN A 98 -5.62 -6.89 7.13
CA GLN A 98 -5.06 -7.04 8.47
C GLN A 98 -3.56 -7.35 8.37
N VAL A 99 -2.75 -6.70 9.21
CA VAL A 99 -1.30 -6.95 9.30
C VAL A 99 -1.05 -8.03 10.37
N CYS A 100 -0.12 -8.96 10.13
CA CYS A 100 0.18 -10.08 11.06
C CYS A 100 0.52 -9.65 12.49
N ASN A 101 0.97 -8.41 12.71
CA ASN A 101 1.28 -7.87 14.04
C ASN A 101 0.43 -6.63 14.29
N VAL A 102 -0.81 -6.82 14.71
CA VAL A 102 -1.63 -5.74 15.25
C VAL A 102 -1.10 -5.43 16.65
N PHE A 103 -0.08 -4.58 16.76
CA PHE A 103 0.45 -4.16 18.05
C PHE A 103 -0.52 -3.15 18.68
N PHE A 104 -1.51 -3.68 19.40
CA PHE A 104 -2.13 -2.97 20.53
C PHE A 104 -1.11 -2.89 21.68
N SER A 105 0.04 -2.26 21.45
CA SER A 105 0.99 -1.98 22.50
C SER A 105 0.42 -0.83 23.33
N ARG A 106 -0.10 -1.20 24.51
CA ARG A 106 -0.64 -0.39 25.62
C ARG A 106 -2.12 -0.03 25.53
N ILE A 107 -2.95 -0.99 25.95
CA ILE A 107 -3.98 -0.74 26.96
C ILE A 107 -3.35 -1.01 28.32
#